data_AF-A0A2E0CLH6-F1
#
_entry.id   AF-A0A2E0CLH6-F1
#
_cell.length_a   1.000
_cell.length_b   1.000
_cell.length_c   1.000
_cell.angle_alpha   90.00
_cell.angle_beta   90.00
_cell.angle_gamma   90.00
#
_symmetry.space_group_name_H-M   'P 1'
#
loop_
_entity.id
_entity.type
_entity.pdbx_description
1 polymer ?
#
loop_
_entity_poly.entity_id
_entity_poly.type
_entity_poly.pdbx_seq_one_letter_code
_entity_poly.pdbx_strand_id
1 'polypeptide(L)'
;MAQAVEKEEIIEALRTVYDPEIPINLVDLGLIYDVAVNEENNVYVQMTLTFPGCGMGPQIAQQAEWAIQDVDGVEEVEIEMVFDPPWSPDLISEEARNQLGI
;
A
#
# COMPACT_ATOMS: atom_id res chain seq x y z
N MET A 1 -11.65 -13.22 -21.51
CA MET A 1 -10.18 -13.19 -21.44
C MET A 1 -9.89 -13.20 -19.95
N ALA A 2 -9.16 -14.19 -19.43
CA ALA A 2 -8.76 -14.16 -18.03
C ALA A 2 -7.63 -13.15 -17.95
N GLN A 3 -7.93 -11.92 -17.54
CA GLN A 3 -6.93 -10.91 -17.27
C GLN A 3 -6.25 -11.34 -15.96
N ALA A 4 -4.97 -11.70 -16.04
CA ALA A 4 -4.17 -11.91 -14.84
C ALA A 4 -3.88 -10.53 -14.27
N VAL A 5 -4.19 -10.33 -12.99
CA VAL A 5 -3.91 -9.07 -12.31
C VAL A 5 -2.40 -8.93 -12.16
N GLU A 6 -1.84 -7.85 -12.68
CA GLU A 6 -0.40 -7.60 -12.55
C GLU A 6 -0.09 -6.76 -11.31
N LYS A 7 1.09 -6.98 -10.73
CA LYS A 7 1.58 -6.22 -9.57
C LYS A 7 1.58 -4.71 -9.82
N GLU A 8 1.87 -4.29 -11.04
CA GLU A 8 1.86 -2.88 -11.44
C GLU A 8 0.48 -2.23 -11.27
N GLU A 9 -0.61 -2.91 -11.64
CA GLU A 9 -1.97 -2.39 -11.46
C GLU A 9 -2.31 -2.19 -9.98
N ILE A 10 -1.87 -3.13 -9.13
CA ILE A 10 -2.03 -3.03 -7.68
C ILE A 10 -1.23 -1.86 -7.10
N ILE A 11 0.01 -1.66 -7.57
CA ILE A 11 0.85 -0.54 -7.15
C ILE A 11 0.22 0.80 -7.59
N GLU A 12 -0.34 0.87 -8.80
CA GLU A 12 -1.04 2.06 -9.28
C GLU A 12 -2.30 2.36 -8.46
N ALA A 13 -3.08 1.34 -8.10
CA ALA A 13 -4.23 1.49 -7.21
C ALA A 13 -3.79 2.00 -5.82
N LEU A 14 -2.73 1.43 -5.25
CA LEU A 14 -2.16 1.86 -3.97
C LEU A 14 -1.60 3.29 -4.01
N ARG A 15 -1.16 3.78 -5.18
CA ARG A 15 -0.77 5.18 -5.41
C ARG A 15 -1.95 6.16 -5.45
N THR A 16 -3.19 5.68 -5.44
CA THR A 16 -4.36 6.55 -5.26
C THR A 16 -4.69 6.79 -3.79
N VAL A 17 -4.08 6.02 -2.89
CA VAL A 17 -4.28 6.11 -1.44
C VAL A 17 -3.16 6.96 -0.84
N TYR A 18 -3.57 8.06 -0.22
CA TYR A 18 -2.69 9.04 0.40
C TYR A 18 -2.81 8.94 1.92
N ASP A 19 -1.70 9.16 2.61
CA ASP A 19 -1.75 9.30 4.05
C ASP A 19 -2.43 10.65 4.42
N PRO A 20 -3.43 10.65 5.34
CA PRO A 20 -4.13 11.87 5.73
C PRO A 20 -3.27 12.81 6.57
N GLU A 21 -2.17 12.34 7.17
CA GLU A 21 -1.22 13.15 7.94
C GLU A 21 -0.07 13.67 7.08
N ILE A 22 0.37 12.89 6.08
CA ILE A 22 1.43 13.27 5.13
C ILE A 22 0.87 13.21 3.71
N PRO A 23 0.91 14.30 2.91
CA PRO A 23 0.30 14.36 1.58
C PRO A 23 1.09 13.58 0.50
N ILE A 24 1.39 12.31 0.76
CA ILE A 24 2.19 11.39 -0.06
C ILE A 24 1.51 10.03 -0.06
N ASN A 25 1.69 9.30 -1.16
CA ASN A 25 1.15 7.97 -1.35
C ASN A 25 1.80 6.93 -0.44
N LEU A 26 1.06 5.86 -0.12
CA LEU A 26 1.58 4.73 0.66
C LEU A 26 2.82 4.09 0.03
N VAL A 27 2.83 3.99 -1.30
CA VAL A 27 3.96 3.43 -2.07
C VAL A 27 5.19 4.32 -1.94
N ASP A 28 5.05 5.63 -2.16
CA ASP A 28 6.17 6.56 -2.14
C ASP A 28 6.69 6.83 -0.70
N LEU A 29 5.81 6.70 0.30
CA LEU A 29 6.17 6.68 1.73
C LEU A 29 6.95 5.42 2.15
N GLY A 30 6.95 4.36 1.32
CA GLY A 30 7.57 3.09 1.67
C GLY A 30 6.82 2.34 2.78
N LEU A 31 5.49 2.52 2.86
CA LEU A 31 4.64 1.78 3.81
C LEU A 31 4.31 0.37 3.31
N ILE A 32 4.46 0.13 2.00
CA ILE A 32 4.24 -1.16 1.36
C ILE A 32 5.56 -1.93 1.34
N TYR A 33 5.61 -3.07 2.02
CA TYR A 33 6.80 -3.92 2.09
C TYR A 33 6.80 -4.99 1.01
N ASP A 34 5.66 -5.66 0.83
CA ASP A 34 5.51 -6.68 -0.18
C ASP A 34 4.10 -6.67 -0.78
N VAL A 35 4.03 -7.03 -2.06
CA VAL A 35 2.77 -7.22 -2.79
C VAL A 35 2.95 -8.47 -3.62
N ALA A 36 2.11 -9.47 -3.33
CA ALA A 36 2.05 -10.75 -4.00
C ALA A 36 0.68 -10.91 -4.65
N VAL A 37 0.65 -11.40 -5.89
CA VAL A 37 -0.58 -11.73 -6.60
C VAL A 37 -0.48 -13.20 -7.00
N ASN A 38 -1.52 -14.00 -6.69
CA ASN A 38 -1.54 -15.42 -7.01
C ASN A 38 -2.22 -15.70 -8.37
N GLU A 39 -2.24 -16.97 -8.79
CA GLU A 39 -2.86 -17.40 -10.05
C GLU A 39 -4.40 -17.30 -10.05
N GLU A 40 -5.02 -17.10 -8.88
CA GLU A 40 -6.46 -16.89 -8.68
C GLU A 40 -6.81 -15.39 -8.57
N ASN A 41 -5.87 -14.49 -8.90
CA ASN A 41 -6.03 -13.04 -8.76
C ASN A 41 -6.34 -12.59 -7.31
N ASN A 42 -5.95 -13.37 -6.31
CA ASN A 42 -5.92 -12.91 -4.91
C ASN A 42 -4.66 -12.09 -4.69
N VAL A 43 -4.85 -10.94 -4.07
CA VAL A 43 -3.80 -9.96 -3.80
C VAL A 43 -3.49 -10.00 -2.31
N TYR A 44 -2.23 -10.24 -1.98
CA TYR A 44 -1.73 -10.18 -0.62
C TYR A 44 -0.74 -9.02 -0.50
N VAL A 45 -1.00 -8.12 0.45
CA VAL A 45 -0.18 -6.92 0.67
C VAL A 45 0.32 -6.91 2.10
N GLN A 46 1.64 -6.87 2.25
CA GLN A 46 2.27 -6.58 3.53
C GLN A 46 2.55 -5.09 3.62
N MET A 47 1.98 -4.45 4.64
CA MET A 47 2.22 -3.04 4.89
C MET A 47 2.47 -2.76 6.37
N THR A 48 3.16 -1.67 6.63
CA THR A 48 3.41 -1.15 7.98
C THR A 48 2.68 0.17 8.18
N LEU A 49 2.64 0.63 9.43
CA LEU A 49 2.15 1.96 9.78
C LEU A 49 3.32 2.84 10.25
N THR A 50 3.20 4.13 9.95
CA THR A 50 4.05 5.22 10.45
C THR A 50 4.11 5.23 11.98
N PHE A 51 3.01 4.88 12.65
CA PHE A 51 2.94 4.79 14.12
C PHE A 51 2.16 3.56 14.60
N PRO A 52 2.74 2.71 15.49
CA PRO A 52 2.00 1.65 16.15
C PRO A 52 0.95 2.27 17.06
N GLY A 53 -0.33 2.09 16.72
CA GLY A 53 -1.46 2.63 17.49
C GLY A 53 -2.05 3.93 16.97
N CYS A 54 -1.70 4.38 15.76
CA CYS A 54 -2.47 5.44 15.11
C CYS A 54 -3.90 4.94 14.85
N GLY A 55 -4.91 5.60 15.40
CA GLY A 55 -6.32 5.24 15.22
C GLY A 55 -6.77 5.23 13.75
N MET A 56 -6.00 5.88 12.86
CA MET A 56 -6.25 5.92 11.43
C MET A 56 -5.52 4.85 10.61
N GLY A 57 -4.60 4.08 11.21
CA GLY A 57 -3.90 3.00 10.51
C GLY A 57 -4.84 1.95 9.90
N PRO A 58 -5.84 1.43 10.65
CA PRO A 58 -6.83 0.51 10.10
C PRO A 58 -7.68 1.14 8.99
N GLN A 59 -7.92 2.45 9.03
CA GLN A 59 -8.67 3.16 7.99
C GLN A 59 -7.86 3.31 6.70
N ILE A 60 -6.55 3.55 6.82
CA ILE A 60 -5.63 3.59 5.67
C ILE A 60 -5.54 2.20 5.04
N ALA A 61 -5.37 1.15 5.85
CA ALA A 61 -5.39 -0.24 5.37
C ALA A 61 -6.71 -0.56 4.66
N GLN A 62 -7.86 -0.18 5.23
CA GLN A 62 -9.15 -0.38 4.57
C GLN A 62 -9.27 0.37 3.23
N GLN A 63 -8.74 1.60 3.15
CA GLN A 63 -8.72 2.35 1.89
C GLN A 63 -7.81 1.69 0.85
N ALA A 64 -6.66 1.17 1.26
CA ALA A 64 -5.78 0.38 0.42
C ALA A 64 -6.50 -0.88 -0.09
N GLU A 65 -7.21 -1.58 0.78
CA GLU A 65 -7.98 -2.78 0.43
C GLU A 65 -9.02 -2.46 -0.64
N TRP A 66 -9.80 -1.40 -0.42
CA TRP A 66 -10.83 -0.97 -1.37
C TRP A 66 -10.24 -0.51 -2.70
N ALA A 67 -9.12 0.20 -2.69
CA ALA A 67 -8.46 0.63 -3.93
C ALA A 67 -7.99 -0.57 -4.76
N ILE A 68 -7.42 -1.59 -4.10
CA ILE A 68 -7.01 -2.85 -4.76
C ILE A 68 -8.24 -3.62 -5.25
N GLN A 69 -9.30 -3.68 -4.45
CA GLN A 69 -10.52 -4.40 -4.80
C GLN A 69 -11.28 -3.77 -5.98
N ASP A 70 -11.06 -2.48 -6.26
CA ASP A 70 -11.62 -1.79 -7.43
C ASP A 70 -10.90 -2.18 -8.74
N VAL A 71 -9.72 -2.81 -8.66
CA VAL A 71 -8.99 -3.28 -9.84
C VAL A 71 -9.73 -4.45 -10.51
N ASP A 72 -9.98 -4.30 -11.81
CA ASP A 72 -10.72 -5.30 -12.59
C ASP A 72 -9.98 -6.64 -12.62
N GLY A 73 -10.62 -7.69 -12.12
CA GLY A 73 -10.08 -9.05 -12.08
C GLY A 73 -9.57 -9.51 -10.72
N VAL A 74 -9.46 -8.63 -9.71
CA VAL A 74 -9.13 -9.01 -8.34
C VAL A 74 -10.29 -9.82 -7.73
N GLU A 75 -9.99 -11.00 -7.17
CA GLU A 75 -10.99 -11.82 -6.46
C GLU A 75 -11.03 -11.51 -4.97
N GLU A 76 -9.87 -11.62 -4.30
CA GLU A 76 -9.73 -11.40 -2.85
C GLU A 76 -8.53 -10.50 -2.55
N VAL A 77 -8.66 -9.65 -1.53
CA VAL A 77 -7.59 -8.79 -1.05
C VAL A 77 -7.34 -9.10 0.42
N GLU A 78 -6.09 -9.40 0.75
CA GLU A 78 -5.65 -9.63 2.12
C GLU A 78 -4.52 -8.66 2.46
N ILE A 79 -4.75 -7.81 3.47
CA ILE A 79 -3.75 -6.87 3.96
C ILE A 79 -3.23 -7.34 5.31
N GLU A 80 -1.94 -7.66 5.36
CA GLU A 80 -1.24 -7.97 6.60
C GLU A 80 -0.48 -6.75 7.11
N MET A 81 -0.87 -6.29 8.29
CA MET A 81 -0.17 -5.23 9.00
C MET A 81 1.01 -5.81 9.79
N VAL A 82 2.22 -5.50 9.34
CA VAL A 82 3.46 -5.87 10.02
C VAL A 82 4.04 -4.66 10.73
N PHE A 83 4.48 -4.85 11.98
CA PHE A 83 5.10 -3.80 12.80
C PHE A 83 6.60 -4.01 12.99
N ASP A 84 7.12 -5.15 12.52
CA ASP A 84 8.54 -5.51 12.57
C ASP A 84 8.96 -5.91 11.15
N PRO A 85 9.90 -5.18 10.52
CA PRO A 85 10.63 -4.01 11.02
C PRO A 85 9.75 -2.74 11.14
N PRO A 86 10.05 -1.83 12.09
CA PRO A 86 9.32 -0.57 12.21
C PRO A 86 9.57 0.32 10.99
N TRP A 87 8.54 1.03 10.55
CA TRP A 87 8.68 2.02 9.50
C TRP A 87 9.65 3.13 9.92
N SER A 88 10.48 3.59 8.99
CA SER A 88 11.35 4.74 9.17
C SER A 88 11.18 5.70 7.98
N PRO A 89 11.24 7.02 8.19
CA PRO A 89 11.26 8.00 7.10
C PRO A 89 12.47 7.85 6.15
N ASP A 90 13.43 7.00 6.48
CA ASP A 90 14.49 6.55 5.57
C ASP A 90 14.02 5.64 4.43
N LEU A 91 12.84 5.03 4.57
CA LEU A 91 12.21 4.19 3.54
C LEU A 91 11.48 5.03 2.47
N ILE A 92 11.35 6.34 2.69
CA ILE A 92 10.72 7.26 1.74
C ILE A 92 11.57 7.32 0.47
N SER A 93 10.91 7.16 -0.68
CA SER A 93 11.56 7.26 -1.99
C SER A 93 12.24 8.62 -2.17
N GLU A 94 13.33 8.68 -2.96
CA GLU A 94 14.04 9.93 -3.25
C GLU A 94 13.11 11.00 -3.87
N GLU A 95 12.11 10.58 -4.65
CA GLU A 95 11.11 11.49 -5.22
C GLU A 95 10.21 12.12 -4.13
N ALA A 96 9.77 11.32 -3.17
CA ALA A 96 8.94 11.79 -2.05
C ALA A 96 9.73 12.64 -1.05
N ARG A 97 11.02 12.33 -0.81
CA ARG A 97 11.92 13.18 -0.01
C ARG A 97 12.06 14.58 -0.61
N ASN A 98 12.25 14.66 -1.94
CA ASN A 98 12.30 15.94 -2.64
C ASN A 98 10.98 16.73 -2.52
N GLN A 99 9.82 16.06 -2.56
CA GLN A 99 8.52 16.71 -2.34
C GLN A 99 8.35 17.25 -0.91
N LEU A 100 8.86 16.54 0.09
CA LEU A 100 8.86 16.98 1.49
C LEU A 100 9.92 18.05 1.79
N GLY A 101 10.87 18.26 0.88
CA GLY A 101 11.98 19.20 1.05
C GLY A 101 13.04 18.73 2.04
N ILE A 102 13.26 17.41 2.14
CA ILE A 102 14.25 16.75 3.02
C ILE A 102 15.41 16.19 2.19
#